data_AF-A0A829NPJ8-F1
#
_entry.id   AF-A0A829NPJ8-F1
#
_cell.length_a   1.000
_cell.length_b   1.000
_cell.length_c   1.000
_cell.angle_alpha   90.00
_cell.angle_beta   90.00
_cell.angle_gamma   90.00
#
_symmetry.space_group_name_H-M   'P 1'
#
loop_
_entity.id
_entity.type
_entity.pdbx_description
1 polymer ?
#
loop_
_entity_poly.entity_id
_entity_poly.type
_entity_poly.pdbx_seq_one_letter_code
_entity_poly.pdbx_strand_id
1 'polypeptide(L)'
;MRRELGIARCGLACCLCTENADCNGCDSNSCPDNDFCENKKCSIAKELTHCYKCEETCKKGLLSKIKPYTFNLFAKKYGEEKLLDCLERNEKNGVVYHRDGINGDYDDFDDVDQLMNFILTGVR
;
A
#
# COMPACT_ATOMS: atom_id res chain seq x y z
N MET A 1 -9.06 10.25 3.70
CA MET A 1 -7.65 9.78 3.69
C MET A 1 -6.84 10.49 4.78
N ARG A 2 -6.13 9.72 5.60
CA ARG A 2 -5.12 10.16 6.57
C ARG A 2 -3.74 10.26 5.91
N ARG A 3 -3.50 11.32 5.13
CA ARG A 3 -2.29 11.45 4.29
C ARG A 3 -1.00 11.29 5.08
N GLU A 4 -0.98 11.73 6.33
CA GLU A 4 0.15 11.64 7.25
C GLU A 4 0.61 10.20 7.54
N LEU A 5 -0.27 9.20 7.37
CA LEU A 5 0.10 7.79 7.51
C LEU A 5 0.75 7.18 6.26
N GLY A 6 0.66 7.85 5.11
CA GLY A 6 1.29 7.45 3.87
C GLY A 6 1.05 5.98 3.46
N ILE A 7 2.11 5.35 2.95
CA ILE A 7 2.15 3.95 2.54
C ILE A 7 3.00 3.16 3.53
N ALA A 8 2.55 1.97 3.92
CA ALA A 8 3.34 1.08 4.76
C ALA A 8 4.58 0.57 4.00
N ARG A 9 5.58 0.09 4.74
CA ARG A 9 6.80 -0.54 4.18
C ARG A 9 6.49 -1.59 3.11
N CYS A 10 5.42 -2.36 3.29
CA CYS A 10 4.96 -3.43 2.41
C CYS A 10 4.17 -2.97 1.17
N GLY A 11 3.87 -1.67 1.02
CA GLY A 11 3.07 -1.13 -0.09
C GLY A 11 1.57 -0.95 0.20
N LEU A 12 1.06 -1.34 1.38
CA LEU A 12 -0.34 -1.06 1.74
C LEU A 12 -0.58 0.44 1.98
N ALA A 13 -1.72 0.97 1.55
CA ALA A 13 -2.09 2.36 1.79
C ALA A 13 -2.69 2.56 3.20
N CYS A 14 -1.81 2.76 4.19
CA CYS A 14 -2.24 3.12 5.55
C CYS A 14 -3.08 4.40 5.57
N CYS A 15 -2.83 5.33 4.65
CA CYS A 15 -3.59 6.56 4.51
C CYS A 15 -5.08 6.36 4.20
N LEU A 16 -5.48 5.21 3.63
CA LEU A 16 -6.89 4.90 3.33
C LEU A 16 -7.52 3.91 4.33
N CYS A 17 -6.76 3.40 5.30
CA CYS A 17 -7.26 2.41 6.25
C CYS A 17 -8.12 3.07 7.33
N THR A 18 -9.33 2.53 7.53
CA THR A 18 -10.30 2.96 8.56
C THR A 18 -10.51 1.93 9.67
N GLU A 19 -9.92 0.74 9.56
CA GLU A 19 -10.15 -0.39 10.48
C GLU A 19 -9.63 -0.14 11.90
N ASN A 20 -8.64 0.75 12.06
CA ASN A 20 -8.11 1.11 13.36
C ASN A 20 -7.76 2.59 13.41
N ALA A 21 -8.62 3.37 14.07
CA ALA A 21 -8.44 4.82 14.24
C ALA A 21 -7.15 5.17 15.00
N ASP A 22 -6.74 4.32 15.95
CA ASP A 22 -5.55 4.50 16.78
C ASP A 22 -4.26 3.97 16.11
N CYS A 23 -4.36 3.49 14.86
CA CYS A 23 -3.18 3.08 14.11
C CYS A 23 -2.28 4.29 13.83
N ASN A 24 -1.01 4.16 14.22
CA ASN A 24 0.03 5.17 14.05
C ASN A 24 1.00 4.84 12.90
N GLY A 25 0.62 3.90 12.02
CA GLY A 25 1.43 3.48 10.87
C GLY A 25 2.51 2.45 11.20
N CYS A 26 3.19 1.94 10.16
CA CYS A 26 4.09 0.79 10.24
C CYS A 26 5.34 1.03 11.13
N ASP A 27 5.83 2.27 11.17
CA ASP A 27 7.03 2.66 11.92
C ASP A 27 6.76 2.95 13.40
N SER A 28 5.49 3.03 13.83
CA SER A 28 5.11 3.25 15.24
C SER A 28 5.40 2.08 16.17
N ASN A 29 5.73 0.90 15.61
CA ASN A 29 5.85 -0.36 16.33
C ASN A 29 4.57 -0.83 17.07
N SER A 30 3.41 -0.18 16.87
CA SER A 30 2.17 -0.52 17.58
C SER A 30 1.35 -1.64 16.94
N CYS A 31 1.72 -2.10 15.75
CA CYS A 31 1.05 -3.21 15.08
C CYS A 31 1.30 -4.52 15.84
N PRO A 32 0.27 -5.31 16.20
CA PRO A 32 0.44 -6.59 16.90
C PRO A 32 1.40 -7.57 16.19
N ASP A 33 1.40 -7.55 14.85
CA ASP A 33 2.22 -8.44 14.03
C ASP A 33 3.64 -7.87 13.74
N ASN A 34 4.07 -6.83 14.47
CA ASN A 34 5.33 -6.14 14.21
C ASN A 34 6.51 -7.09 14.10
N ASP A 35 6.59 -7.98 15.09
CA ASP A 35 7.69 -8.92 15.30
C ASP A 35 7.67 -10.08 14.31
N PHE A 36 6.63 -10.21 13.48
CA PHE A 36 6.51 -11.29 12.49
C PHE A 36 6.39 -10.76 11.05
N CYS A 37 6.26 -9.45 10.86
CA CYS A 37 6.15 -8.85 9.53
C CYS A 37 7.44 -9.01 8.71
N GLU A 38 7.41 -9.94 7.74
CA GLU A 38 8.56 -10.26 6.87
C GLU A 38 9.06 -9.02 6.11
N ASN A 39 8.17 -8.26 5.47
CA ASN A 39 8.54 -7.07 4.69
C ASN A 39 9.23 -6.01 5.56
N LYS A 40 8.74 -5.81 6.79
CA LYS A 40 9.36 -4.86 7.73
C LYS A 40 10.76 -5.31 8.10
N LYS A 41 10.93 -6.52 8.62
CA LYS A 41 12.24 -7.08 8.97
C LYS A 41 13.23 -7.00 7.82
N CYS A 42 12.81 -7.43 6.62
CA CYS A 42 13.62 -7.42 5.42
C CYS A 42 14.04 -6.00 5.01
N SER A 43 13.11 -5.04 5.00
CA SER A 43 13.41 -3.65 4.66
C SER A 43 14.38 -3.00 5.66
N ILE A 44 14.20 -3.23 6.97
CA ILE A 44 15.10 -2.72 8.00
C ILE A 44 16.51 -3.32 7.86
N ALA A 45 16.61 -4.64 7.66
CA ALA A 45 17.90 -5.32 7.47
C ALA A 45 18.65 -4.86 6.21
N LYS A 46 17.93 -4.33 5.21
CA LYS A 46 18.48 -3.73 3.99
C LYS A 46 18.65 -2.21 4.08
N GLU A 47 18.39 -1.61 5.25
CA GLU A 47 18.42 -0.15 5.47
C GLU A 47 17.49 0.64 4.53
N LEU A 48 16.37 0.02 4.15
CA LEU A 48 15.35 0.62 3.31
C LEU A 48 14.16 1.09 4.16
N THR A 49 13.62 2.26 3.82
CA THR A 49 12.38 2.75 4.42
C THR A 49 11.18 1.95 3.94
N HIS A 50 11.12 1.61 2.65
CA HIS A 50 10.00 0.89 2.04
C HIS A 50 10.48 -0.17 1.05
N CYS A 51 9.65 -1.18 0.79
CA CYS A 51 9.96 -2.20 -0.21
C CYS A 51 10.11 -1.61 -1.62
N TYR A 52 9.46 -0.48 -1.95
CA TYR A 52 9.54 0.10 -3.31
C TYR A 52 10.90 0.75 -3.58
N LYS A 53 11.72 0.97 -2.53
CA LYS A 53 13.13 1.38 -2.63
C LYS A 53 14.07 0.20 -2.90
N CYS A 54 13.55 -1.03 -2.90
CA CYS A 54 14.36 -2.21 -3.20
C CYS A 54 14.49 -2.39 -4.71
N GLU A 55 15.70 -2.76 -5.17
CA GLU A 55 15.95 -2.97 -6.60
C GLU A 55 15.51 -4.34 -7.12
N GLU A 56 15.23 -5.29 -6.21
CA GLU A 56 14.78 -6.63 -6.57
C GLU A 56 13.32 -6.66 -7.03
N THR A 57 13.02 -7.55 -7.99
CA THR A 57 11.64 -8.00 -8.26
C THR A 57 11.18 -8.92 -7.13
N CYS A 58 10.62 -8.32 -6.07
CA CYS A 58 10.33 -9.01 -4.82
C CYS A 58 8.84 -9.36 -4.66
N LYS A 59 8.56 -10.58 -4.22
CA LYS A 59 7.22 -11.10 -3.90
C LYS A 59 7.07 -11.59 -2.46
N LYS A 60 8.02 -11.23 -1.58
CA LYS A 60 8.05 -11.66 -0.18
C LYS A 60 6.90 -11.08 0.65
N GLY A 61 6.43 -11.84 1.62
CA GLY A 61 5.36 -11.45 2.54
C GLY A 61 4.11 -10.95 1.83
N LEU A 62 3.69 -9.73 2.16
CA LEU A 62 2.50 -9.12 1.58
C LEU A 62 2.63 -8.84 0.07
N LEU A 63 3.84 -8.71 -0.48
CA LEU A 63 4.05 -8.51 -1.92
C LEU A 63 3.65 -9.73 -2.77
N SER A 64 3.33 -10.87 -2.14
CA SER A 64 2.70 -12.01 -2.83
C SER A 64 1.27 -11.69 -3.28
N LYS A 65 0.59 -10.73 -2.63
CA LYS A 65 -0.74 -10.25 -2.99
C LYS A 65 -0.65 -9.10 -4.00
N ILE A 66 -1.60 -9.06 -4.93
CA ILE A 66 -1.60 -8.09 -6.03
C ILE A 66 -1.72 -6.64 -5.56
N LYS A 67 -2.63 -6.32 -4.63
CA LYS A 67 -2.85 -4.96 -4.14
C LYS A 67 -1.57 -4.28 -3.60
N PRO A 68 -0.92 -4.79 -2.54
CA PRO A 68 0.32 -4.20 -2.04
C PRO A 68 1.47 -4.27 -3.05
N TYR A 69 1.53 -5.31 -3.90
CA TYR A 69 2.55 -5.41 -4.94
C TYR A 69 2.41 -4.31 -6.00
N THR A 70 1.20 -4.06 -6.50
CA THR A 70 0.97 -3.04 -7.52
C THR A 70 1.18 -1.65 -6.94
N PHE A 71 0.80 -1.38 -5.70
CA PHE A 71 1.09 -0.10 -5.03
C PHE A 71 2.60 0.10 -4.88
N ASN A 72 3.33 -0.97 -4.55
CA ASN A 72 4.78 -0.96 -4.49
C ASN A 72 5.42 -0.61 -5.85
N LEU A 73 5.00 -1.28 -6.92
CA LEU A 73 5.48 -1.01 -8.27
C LEU A 73 5.11 0.39 -8.73
N PHE A 74 3.91 0.87 -8.40
CA PHE A 74 3.47 2.22 -8.72
C PHE A 74 4.38 3.26 -8.05
N ALA A 75 4.61 3.14 -6.73
CA ALA A 75 5.48 4.06 -6.01
C ALA A 75 6.93 4.00 -6.54
N LYS A 76 7.41 2.83 -6.94
CA LYS A 76 8.73 2.68 -7.58
C LYS A 76 8.80 3.41 -8.93
N LYS A 77 7.73 3.35 -9.73
CA LYS A 77 7.68 3.93 -11.08
C LYS A 77 7.38 5.43 -11.11
N TYR A 78 6.44 5.89 -10.29
CA TYR A 78 5.89 7.25 -10.33
C TYR A 78 6.19 8.08 -9.07
N GLY A 79 6.73 7.46 -8.02
CA GLY A 79 6.95 8.11 -6.72
C GLY A 79 5.76 7.96 -5.76
N GLU A 80 6.06 8.01 -4.46
CA GLU A 80 5.06 7.90 -3.39
C GLU A 80 4.05 9.06 -3.41
N GLU A 81 4.51 10.30 -3.58
CA GLU A 81 3.61 11.46 -3.64
C GLU A 81 2.56 11.33 -4.74
N LYS A 82 2.95 10.83 -5.91
CA LYS A 82 2.01 10.61 -7.01
C LYS A 82 1.00 9.53 -6.67
N LEU A 83 1.42 8.47 -5.97
CA LEU A 83 0.51 7.44 -5.48
C LEU A 83 -0.51 8.04 -4.52
N LEU A 84 -0.05 8.82 -3.53
CA LEU A 84 -0.93 9.47 -2.55
C LEU A 84 -1.94 10.43 -3.23
N ASP A 85 -1.51 11.22 -4.21
CA ASP A 85 -2.40 12.12 -4.95
C ASP A 85 -3.48 11.35 -5.72
N CYS A 86 -3.11 10.25 -6.35
CA CYS A 86 -4.04 9.36 -7.06
C CYS A 86 -5.05 8.74 -6.09
N LEU A 87 -4.58 8.17 -4.97
CA LEU A 87 -5.42 7.55 -3.96
C LEU A 87 -6.40 8.56 -3.33
N GLU A 88 -5.94 9.77 -3.01
CA GLU A 88 -6.78 10.83 -2.45
C GLU A 88 -7.87 11.27 -3.44
N ARG A 89 -7.51 11.48 -4.71
CA ARG A 89 -8.47 11.81 -5.76
C ARG A 89 -9.49 10.68 -5.94
N ASN A 90 -9.04 9.43 -5.95
CA ASN A 90 -9.90 8.27 -6.14
C ASN A 90 -10.88 8.13 -4.97
N GLU A 91 -10.43 8.32 -3.73
CA GLU A 91 -11.30 8.33 -2.55
C GLU A 91 -12.38 9.42 -2.66
N LYS A 92 -12.01 10.65 -3.07
CA LYS A 92 -12.97 11.74 -3.32
C LYS A 92 -13.98 11.42 -4.42
N ASN A 93 -13.62 10.55 -5.37
CA ASN A 93 -14.49 10.06 -6.43
C ASN A 93 -15.28 8.80 -6.04
N GLY A 94 -15.23 8.38 -4.77
CA GLY A 94 -16.02 7.27 -4.25
C GLY A 94 -15.36 5.90 -4.33
N VAL A 95 -14.07 5.81 -4.69
CA VAL A 95 -13.32 4.56 -4.61
C VAL A 95 -13.05 4.21 -3.15
N VAL A 96 -13.43 3.00 -2.75
CA VAL A 96 -13.41 2.54 -1.35
C VAL A 96 -12.30 1.52 -1.14
N TYR A 97 -11.43 1.76 -0.16
CA TYR A 97 -10.30 0.86 0.15
C TYR A 97 -10.72 -0.38 0.97
N HIS A 98 -11.75 -0.26 1.81
CA HIS A 98 -12.35 -1.33 2.60
C HIS A 98 -13.88 -1.24 2.51
N ARG A 99 -14.50 -2.21 1.83
CA ARG A 99 -15.94 -2.30 1.56
C ARG A 99 -16.57 -3.47 2.30
N ASP A 100 -15.91 -4.63 2.29
CA ASP A 100 -16.33 -5.83 3.01
C ASP A 100 -15.12 -6.41 3.76
N GLY A 101 -15.10 -6.17 5.07
CA GLY A 101 -13.90 -6.36 5.90
C GLY A 101 -12.71 -5.60 5.32
N ILE A 102 -11.58 -6.30 5.15
CA ILE A 102 -10.33 -5.71 4.65
C ILE A 102 -10.25 -5.58 3.11
N ASN A 103 -11.29 -6.01 2.39
CA ASN A 103 -11.33 -5.98 0.93
C ASN A 103 -12.11 -4.76 0.44
N GLY A 104 -11.65 -4.13 -0.62
CA GLY A 104 -12.33 -3.01 -1.27
C GLY A 104 -12.08 -2.99 -2.77
N ASP A 105 -12.25 -1.82 -3.38
CA ASP A 105 -12.25 -1.68 -4.84
C ASP A 105 -10.89 -2.00 -5.47
N TYR A 106 -9.79 -1.91 -4.71
CA TYR A 106 -8.44 -2.25 -5.16
C TYR A 106 -8.10 -3.75 -5.05
N ASP A 107 -8.99 -4.58 -4.53
CA ASP A 107 -8.77 -6.03 -4.34
C ASP A 107 -9.39 -6.90 -5.45
N ASP A 108 -10.18 -6.30 -6.35
CA ASP A 108 -10.90 -6.98 -7.42
C ASP A 108 -10.14 -6.91 -8.76
N PHE A 109 -8.86 -7.27 -8.70
CA PHE A 109 -7.94 -7.28 -9.85
C PHE A 109 -7.00 -8.48 -9.74
N ASP A 110 -6.76 -9.15 -10.86
CA ASP A 110 -5.75 -10.22 -10.98
C ASP A 110 -4.55 -9.82 -11.86
N ASP A 111 -4.62 -8.63 -12.48
CA ASP A 111 -3.58 -8.10 -13.35
C ASP A 111 -2.99 -6.77 -12.82
N VAL A 112 -1.67 -6.67 -12.89
CA VAL A 112 -0.92 -5.51 -12.37
C VAL A 112 -1.19 -4.26 -13.19
N ASP A 113 -1.25 -4.38 -14.51
CA ASP A 113 -1.41 -3.22 -15.40
C ASP A 113 -2.82 -2.64 -15.29
N GLN A 114 -3.84 -3.50 -15.15
CA GLN A 114 -5.21 -3.07 -14.85
C GLN A 114 -5.29 -2.30 -13.53
N LEU A 115 -4.70 -2.83 -12.45
CA LEU A 115 -4.70 -2.14 -11.16
C LEU A 115 -3.85 -0.87 -11.20
N MET A 116 -2.72 -0.84 -11.92
CA MET A 116 -1.95 0.39 -12.13
C MET A 116 -2.78 1.47 -12.82
N ASN A 117 -3.51 1.11 -13.88
CA ASN A 117 -4.38 2.03 -14.57
C ASN A 117 -5.51 2.51 -13.66
N PHE A 118 -6.12 1.61 -12.89
CA PHE A 118 -7.15 1.99 -11.92
C PHE A 118 -6.64 2.97 -10.86
N ILE A 119 -5.41 2.78 -10.35
CA ILE A 119 -4.79 3.77 -9.45
C ILE A 119 -4.63 5.12 -10.18
N LEU A 120 -4.11 5.12 -11.42
CA LEU A 120 -3.90 6.34 -12.21
C LEU A 120 -5.18 7.10 -12.53
N THR A 121 -6.31 6.43 -12.74
CA THR A 121 -7.54 7.06 -13.25
C THR A 121 -8.67 7.13 -12.22
N GLY A 122 -8.75 6.17 -11.29
CA GLY A 122 -9.92 5.94 -10.43
C GLY A 122 -11.11 5.32 -11.17
N VAL A 123 -10.90 4.83 -12.40
CA VAL A 123 -11.94 4.29 -13.30
C VAL A 123 -11.57 2.86 -13.68
N ARG A 124 -12.53 1.94 -13.55
CA ARG A 124 -12.38 0.53 -13.94
C ARG A 124 -12.36 0.35 -15.44
#